data_AF-A0A353TEF3-F1
#
_entry.id   AF-A0A353TEF3-F1
#
_cell.length_a   1.000
_cell.length_b   1.000
_cell.length_c   1.000
_cell.angle_alpha   90.00
_cell.angle_beta   90.00
_cell.angle_gamma   90.00
#
_symmetry.space_group_name_H-M   'P 1'
#
loop_
_entity.id
_entity.type
_entity.pdbx_description
1 polymer ?
#
loop_
_entity_poly.entity_id
_entity_poly.type
_entity_poly.pdbx_seq_one_letter_code
_entity_poly.pdbx_strand_id
1 'polypeptide(L)' 'MTRKISAPAITSLVEQLCIEACCVLTGDINSKLKSCLQTETSPLGKEILGTLIENARVA' A
#
# COMPACT_ATOMS: atom_id res chain seq x y z
N MET A 1 -12.11 2.07 -38.27
CA MET A 1 -12.89 1.34 -37.24
C MET A 1 -12.52 1.88 -35.87
N THR A 2 -13.49 2.27 -35.05
CA THR A 2 -13.29 2.73 -33.67
C THR A 2 -13.48 1.57 -32.69
N ARG A 3 -12.55 1.41 -31.74
CA ARG A 3 -12.67 0.40 -30.67
C ARG A 3 -13.64 0.92 -29.61
N LYS A 4 -14.59 0.08 -29.19
CA LYS A 4 -15.53 0.39 -28.10
C LYS A 4 -15.04 -0.25 -26.81
N ILE A 5 -15.18 0.45 -25.70
CA ILE A 5 -14.92 -0.04 -24.34
C ILE A 5 -16.17 0.18 -23.48
N SER A 6 -16.42 -0.74 -22.55
CA SER A 6 -17.56 -0.70 -21.64
C SER A 6 -17.29 0.26 -20.48
N ALA A 7 -18.15 1.26 -20.28
CA ALA A 7 -18.04 2.17 -19.13
C ALA A 7 -18.13 1.43 -17.77
N PRO A 8 -19.07 0.49 -17.56
CA PRO A 8 -19.08 -0.32 -16.33
C PRO A 8 -17.75 -1.04 -16.05
N ALA A 9 -17.08 -1.56 -17.07
CA ALA A 9 -15.78 -2.23 -16.90
C ALA A 9 -14.70 -1.25 -16.43
N ILE A 10 -14.74 0.00 -16.90
CA ILE A 10 -13.83 1.06 -16.43
C ILE A 10 -14.14 1.39 -14.97
N THR A 11 -15.43 1.55 -14.62
CA THR A 11 -15.85 1.87 -13.25
C THR A 11 -15.35 0.82 -12.26
N SER A 12 -15.60 -0.46 -12.53
CA SER A 12 -15.15 -1.55 -11.64
C SER A 12 -13.64 -1.64 -11.54
N LEU A 13 -12.91 -1.40 -12.63
CA LEU A 13 -11.44 -1.40 -12.60
C LEU A 13 -10.90 -0.24 -11.76
N VAL A 14 -11.43 0.97 -11.94
CA VAL A 14 -10.98 2.15 -11.19
C VAL A 14 -11.30 2.00 -9.70
N GLU A 15 -12.48 1.48 -9.36
CA GLU A 15 -12.85 1.17 -7.97
C GLU A 15 -11.81 0.24 -7.33
N GLN A 16 -11.47 -0.86 -7.99
CA GLN A 16 -10.48 -1.83 -7.49
C GLN A 16 -9.10 -1.19 -7.34
N LEU A 17 -8.66 -0.40 -8.32
CA LEU A 17 -7.38 0.31 -8.25
C LEU A 17 -7.33 1.29 -7.08
N CYS A 18 -8.42 2.00 -6.80
CA CYS A 18 -8.50 2.90 -5.65
C CYS A 18 -8.42 2.13 -4.32
N ILE A 19 -9.08 0.99 -4.21
CA ILE A 19 -9.01 0.13 -3.01
C ILE A 19 -7.57 -0.37 -2.82
N GLU A 20 -6.96 -0.92 -3.87
CA GLU A 20 -5.59 -1.43 -3.81
C GLU A 20 -4.58 -0.34 -3.46
N ALA A 21 -4.67 0.84 -4.09
CA ALA A 21 -3.76 1.95 -3.80
C ALA A 21 -3.86 2.48 -2.36
N CYS A 22 -5.02 2.38 -1.73
CA CYS A 22 -5.25 2.88 -0.38
C CYS A 22 -4.99 1.85 0.72
N CYS A 23 -5.23 0.56 0.45
CA CYS A 23 -5.16 -0.49 1.47
C CYS A 23 -3.89 -1.35 1.36
N VAL A 24 -3.29 -1.46 0.18
CA VAL A 24 -2.20 -2.42 -0.07
C VAL A 24 -0.87 -1.70 -0.18
N LEU A 25 -0.03 -1.90 0.84
CA LEU A 25 1.37 -1.50 0.75
C LEU A 25 2.13 -2.48 -0.16
N THR A 26 2.81 -1.95 -1.18
CA THR A 26 3.60 -2.79 -2.09
C THR A 26 4.77 -3.46 -1.37
N GLY A 27 5.20 -4.62 -1.88
CA GLY A 27 6.19 -5.46 -1.20
C GLY A 27 7.56 -4.80 -1.02
N ASP A 28 7.96 -3.93 -1.93
CA ASP A 28 9.19 -3.14 -1.85
C ASP A 28 9.13 -2.11 -0.72
N ILE A 29 8.02 -1.39 -0.58
CA ILE A 29 7.82 -0.42 0.51
C ILE A 29 7.78 -1.15 1.85
N ASN A 30 7.04 -2.26 1.96
CA ASN A 30 6.98 -3.04 3.20
C ASN A 30 8.38 -3.56 3.61
N SER A 31 9.14 -4.06 2.64
CA SER A 31 10.51 -4.51 2.87
C SER A 31 11.42 -3.37 3.32
N LYS A 32 11.25 -2.18 2.73
CA LYS A 32 12.02 -1.00 3.12
C LYS A 32 11.69 -0.54 4.54
N LEU A 33 10.42 -0.51 4.94
CA LEU A 33 10.00 -0.17 6.30
C LEU A 33 10.60 -1.14 7.32
N LYS A 34 10.56 -2.45 7.04
CA LYS A 34 11.17 -3.47 7.90
C LYS A 34 12.69 -3.27 8.04
N SER A 35 13.37 -2.94 6.95
CA SER A 35 14.80 -2.63 6.99
C SER A 35 15.09 -1.36 7.81
N CYS A 36 14.30 -0.30 7.65
CA CYS A 36 14.46 0.93 8.43
C CYS A 36 14.26 0.66 9.93
N LEU A 37 13.29 -0.18 10.30
CA LEU A 37 13.06 -0.56 11.70
C LEU A 37 14.30 -1.21 12.35
N GLN A 38 15.07 -1.99 11.59
CA GLN A 38 16.29 -2.64 12.10
C GLN A 38 17.42 -1.63 12.37
N THR A 39 17.49 -0.54 11.60
CA THR A 39 18.60 0.41 11.64
C THR A 39 18.27 1.71 12.37
N GLU A 40 17.00 2.00 12.61
CA GLU A 40 16.56 3.19 13.33
C GLU A 40 17.13 3.22 14.76
N THR A 41 17.56 4.39 15.22
CA THR A 41 18.18 4.55 16.54
C THR A 41 17.22 5.21 17.55
N SER A 42 16.28 6.03 17.07
CA SER A 42 15.26 6.68 17.89
C SER A 42 14.24 5.65 18.42
N PRO A 43 14.02 5.56 19.74
CA PRO A 43 12.98 4.70 20.31
C PRO A 43 11.58 5.01 19.76
N LEU A 44 11.25 6.30 19.65
CA LEU A 44 9.98 6.75 19.06
C LEU A 44 9.89 6.39 17.58
N GLY A 45 10.98 6.52 16.83
CA GLY A 45 11.01 6.15 15.42
C GLY A 45 10.72 4.67 15.20
N LYS A 46 11.25 3.78 16.05
CA LYS A 46 10.95 2.35 16.01
C LYS A 46 9.49 2.04 16.28
N GLU A 47 8.89 2.72 17.27
CA GLU A 47 7.48 2.55 17.61
C GLU A 47 6.56 2.94 16.43
N ILE A 48 6.84 4.08 15.80
CA ILE A 48 6.10 4.54 14.61
C ILE A 48 6.24 3.53 13.47
N LEU A 49 7.47 3.12 13.14
CA LEU A 49 7.72 2.15 12.07
C LEU A 49 7.03 0.80 12.33
N GLY A 50 7.06 0.31 13.58
CA GLY A 50 6.34 -0.88 13.99
C GLY A 50 4.83 -0.76 13.80
N THR A 51 4.26 0.38 14.18
CA THR A 51 2.83 0.67 14.01
C THR A 51 2.43 0.72 12.53
N LEU A 52 3.26 1.32 11.67
CA LEU A 52 3.01 1.36 10.22
C LEU A 52 3.05 -0.05 9.59
N ILE A 53 4.01 -0.88 9.98
CA ILE A 53 4.12 -2.27 9.50
C ILE A 53 2.92 -3.10 9.94
N GLU A 54 2.46 -2.92 11.18
CA GLU A 54 1.28 -3.63 11.68
C GLU A 54 0.00 -3.13 10.99
N ASN A 55 -0.12 -1.82 10.74
CA ASN A 55 -1.24 -1.27 9.98
C ASN A 55 -1.31 -1.86 8.57
N ALA A 56 -0.17 -1.98 7.88
CA ALA A 56 -0.11 -2.60 6.55
C ALA A 56 -0.50 -4.10 6.53
N ARG A 57 -0.59 -4.77 7.70
CA ARG A 57 -1.06 -6.15 7.83
C ARG A 57 -2.58 -6.26 8.00
N VAL A 58 -3.22 -5.21 8.52
CA VAL A 58 -4.65 -5.22 8.91
C VAL A 58 -5.54 -4.39 7.98
N ALA A 59 -4.94 -3.49 7.18
CA ALA A 59 -5.64 -2.65 6.22
C ALA A 59 -6.08 -3.42 4.95
#